data_AF-A0AAD4BFW1-F1
#
_entry.id   AF-A0AAD4BFW1-F1
#
_cell.length_a   1.000
_cell.length_b   1.000
_cell.length_c   1.000
_cell.angle_alpha   90.00
_cell.angle_beta   90.00
_cell.angle_gamma   90.00
#
_symmetry.space_group_name_H-M   'P 1'
#
loop_
_entity.id
_entity.type
_entity.pdbx_description
1 polymer ?
#
loop_
_entity_poly.entity_id
_entity_poly.type
_entity_poly.pdbx_seq_one_letter_code
_entity_poly.pdbx_strand_id
1 'polypeptide(L)'
;GTLTSVDVGGGTNGGTKLLMISYVNADSDFSNTDCSNCRRPEVSAHGGTPVVAVMPLSRQVQVGRRLDRFIPGPHNHVMFANPSFWAPDM
;
A
#
# COMPACT_ATOMS: atom_id res chain seq x y z
N GLY A 1 -5.77 5.80 10.62
CA GLY A 1 -5.18 7.03 10.03
C GLY A 1 -5.08 6.86 8.52
N THR A 2 -4.85 7.94 7.79
CA THR A 2 -4.75 7.93 6.33
C THR A 2 -3.45 8.59 5.91
N LEU A 3 -2.72 7.98 4.97
CA LEU A 3 -1.56 8.58 4.31
C LEU A 3 -1.89 8.78 2.84
N THR A 4 -1.60 9.97 2.31
CA THR A 4 -1.73 10.26 0.88
C THR A 4 -0.38 10.67 0.33
N SER A 5 0.16 9.88 -0.59
CA SER A 5 1.29 10.26 -1.41
C SER A 5 0.79 11.04 -2.61
N VAL A 6 1.38 12.21 -2.88
CA VAL A 6 1.02 13.09 -3.99
C VAL A 6 2.17 13.15 -5.00
N ASP A 7 1.84 13.60 -6.20
CA ASP A 7 2.77 13.71 -7.33
C ASP A 7 3.45 12.38 -7.72
N VAL A 8 2.68 11.28 -7.68
CA VAL A 8 3.13 9.97 -8.13
C VAL A 8 3.10 9.85 -9.66
N GLY A 9 4.21 9.42 -10.26
CA GLY A 9 4.32 9.18 -11.70
C GLY A 9 3.43 8.04 -12.21
N GLY A 10 2.49 8.37 -13.10
CA GLY A 10 1.68 7.40 -13.85
C GLY A 10 2.29 6.96 -15.17
N GLY A 11 3.49 7.43 -15.50
CA GLY A 11 4.15 7.23 -16.80
C GLY A 11 3.44 7.95 -17.94
N THR A 12 3.81 7.64 -19.19
CA THR A 12 3.25 8.31 -20.38
C THR A 12 1.78 7.97 -20.65
N ASN A 13 1.34 6.78 -20.27
CA ASN A 13 0.02 6.26 -20.64
C ASN A 13 -0.96 6.13 -19.46
N GLY A 14 -0.52 6.36 -18.22
CA GLY A 14 -1.36 6.07 -17.04
C GLY A 14 -1.79 4.59 -16.99
N GLY A 15 -3.00 4.34 -16.51
CA GLY A 15 -3.65 3.03 -16.47
C GLY A 15 -3.35 2.23 -15.21
N THR A 16 -3.13 0.93 -15.36
CA THR A 16 -2.72 0.06 -14.24
C THR A 16 -1.21 0.10 -14.04
N LYS A 17 -0.76 0.25 -12.80
CA LYS A 17 0.66 0.22 -12.42
C LYS A 17 0.89 -0.72 -11.24
N LEU A 18 2.10 -1.27 -11.17
CA LEU A 18 2.57 -1.98 -9.99
C LEU A 18 3.19 -0.97 -9.03
N LEU A 19 2.57 -0.80 -7.87
CA LEU A 19 3.12 -0.07 -6.75
C LEU A 19 3.91 -1.02 -5.86
N MET A 20 5.19 -0.71 -5.62
CA MET A 20 6.03 -1.40 -4.65
C MET A 20 6.01 -0.63 -3.33
N ILE A 21 5.68 -1.32 -2.24
CA ILE A 21 5.53 -0.70 -0.93
C ILE A 21 6.55 -1.33 0.00
N SER A 22 7.52 -0.53 0.43
CA SER A 22 8.40 -0.85 1.55
C SER A 22 7.67 -0.52 2.85
N TYR A 23 7.77 -1.39 3.86
CA TYR A 23 7.05 -1.17 5.11
C TYR A 23 7.77 -1.83 6.29
N VAL A 24 7.44 -1.37 7.50
CA VAL A 24 7.82 -2.00 8.76
C VAL A 24 6.56 -2.40 9.54
N ASN A 25 6.42 -3.71 9.74
CA ASN A 25 5.50 -4.33 10.68
C ASN A 25 6.31 -5.12 11.70
N ALA A 26 6.26 -4.71 12.96
CA ALA A 26 6.99 -5.29 14.09
C ALA A 26 6.04 -5.71 15.22
N ASP A 27 4.82 -6.10 14.89
CA ASP A 27 3.89 -6.69 15.88
C ASP A 27 4.53 -7.88 16.62
N SER A 28 4.13 -8.05 17.88
CA SER A 28 4.97 -8.66 18.92
C SER A 28 4.96 -10.18 19.01
N ASP A 29 4.41 -10.90 18.04
CA ASP A 29 4.62 -12.34 17.95
C ASP A 29 5.75 -12.70 16.98
N PHE A 30 6.97 -12.42 17.41
CA PHE A 30 8.23 -12.72 16.70
C PHE A 30 8.38 -14.17 16.19
N SER A 31 7.48 -15.08 16.57
CA SER A 31 7.46 -16.49 16.19
C SER A 31 6.44 -16.87 15.12
N ASN A 32 5.50 -15.99 14.71
CA ASN A 32 4.44 -16.38 13.78
C ASN A 32 4.53 -15.63 12.45
N THR A 33 4.87 -16.36 11.38
CA THR A 33 4.78 -15.87 10.00
C THR A 33 3.35 -15.95 9.43
N ASP A 34 2.39 -16.48 10.19
CA ASP A 34 0.99 -16.56 9.77
C ASP A 34 0.34 -15.18 9.78
N CYS A 35 -0.65 -14.99 8.90
CA CYS A 35 -1.33 -13.71 8.69
C CYS A 35 -2.17 -13.21 9.88
N SER A 36 -2.13 -13.86 11.05
CA SER A 36 -2.80 -13.40 12.27
C SER A 36 -2.34 -12.02 12.72
N ASN A 37 -1.09 -11.64 12.42
CA ASN A 37 -0.49 -10.34 12.78
C ASN A 37 -0.13 -9.49 11.56
N CYS A 38 -0.74 -9.81 10.42
CA CYS A 38 -0.64 -8.98 9.23
C CYS A 38 -1.37 -7.66 9.46
N ARG A 39 -0.71 -6.57 9.11
CA ARG A 39 -1.39 -5.30 8.89
C ARG A 39 -1.95 -5.31 7.46
N ARG A 40 -3.16 -4.79 7.28
CA ARG A 40 -3.92 -4.93 6.03
C ARG A 40 -4.48 -3.59 5.55
N PRO A 41 -3.64 -2.60 5.21
CA PRO A 41 -4.14 -1.36 4.64
C PRO A 41 -4.79 -1.59 3.27
N GLU A 42 -5.83 -0.83 3.02
CA GLU A 42 -6.40 -0.60 1.70
C GLU A 42 -5.57 0.48 0.99
N VAL A 43 -5.28 0.23 -0.30
CA VAL A 43 -4.47 1.13 -1.13
C VAL A 43 -5.21 1.41 -2.43
N SER A 44 -5.28 2.67 -2.83
CA SER A 44 -5.88 3.07 -4.12
C SER A 44 -5.09 4.20 -4.77
N ALA A 45 -5.17 4.29 -6.10
CA ALA A 45 -4.63 5.40 -6.86
C ALA A 45 -5.78 6.22 -7.47
N HIS A 46 -5.68 7.54 -7.39
CA HIS A 46 -6.60 8.48 -8.01
C HIS A 46 -8.10 8.21 -7.77
N GLY A 47 -8.48 7.83 -6.54
CA GLY A 47 -9.86 7.46 -6.19
C GLY A 47 -10.37 6.16 -6.82
N GLY A 48 -9.47 5.33 -7.35
CA GLY A 48 -9.78 4.00 -7.88
C GLY A 48 -10.21 3.00 -6.81
N THR A 49 -10.56 1.78 -7.23
CA THR A 49 -11.03 0.73 -6.32
C THR A 49 -9.90 0.34 -5.36
N PRO A 50 -10.11 0.44 -4.03
CA PRO A 50 -9.08 0.05 -3.07
C PRO A 50 -8.76 -1.44 -3.15
N VAL A 51 -7.46 -1.75 -3.05
CA VAL A 51 -6.93 -3.11 -2.99
C VAL A 51 -6.25 -3.32 -1.64
N VAL A 52 -6.49 -4.48 -1.02
CA VAL A 52 -5.86 -4.81 0.27
C VAL A 52 -4.40 -5.21 0.07
N ALA A 53 -3.50 -4.50 0.75
CA ALA A 53 -2.11 -4.89 0.90
C ALA A 53 -1.93 -5.69 2.20
N VAL A 54 -1.79 -7.01 2.06
CA VAL A 54 -1.45 -7.90 3.18
C VAL A 54 0.04 -7.75 3.45
N MET A 55 0.38 -7.30 4.66
CA MET A 55 1.73 -6.95 5.07
C MET A 55 2.13 -7.77 6.32
N PRO A 56 2.80 -8.93 6.14
CA PRO A 56 3.32 -9.77 7.22
C PRO A 56 4.38 -9.08 8.07
N LEU A 57 4.79 -9.72 9.18
CA LEU A 57 5.93 -9.26 9.97
C LEU A 57 7.14 -9.04 9.07
N SER A 58 7.62 -7.80 9.07
CA SER A 58 8.33 -7.28 7.91
C SER A 58 9.80 -7.70 7.87
N ARG A 59 10.54 -7.78 8.99
CA ARG A 59 12.02 -7.87 8.97
C ARG A 59 12.67 -7.02 7.84
N GLN A 60 12.05 -5.88 7.46
CA GLN A 60 12.26 -5.12 6.22
C GLN A 60 11.94 -5.87 4.90
N VAL A 61 10.64 -5.96 4.54
CA VAL A 61 10.13 -6.65 3.33
C VAL A 61 9.33 -5.66 2.46
N GLN A 62 9.23 -5.96 1.16
CA GLN A 62 8.42 -5.20 0.21
C GLN A 62 7.21 -6.01 -0.26
N VAL A 63 6.09 -5.33 -0.52
CA VAL A 63 4.91 -5.93 -1.17
C VAL A 63 4.52 -5.15 -2.43
N GLY A 64 4.16 -5.88 -3.49
CA GLY A 64 3.66 -5.29 -4.73
C GLY A 64 2.14 -5.31 -4.81
N ARG A 65 1.51 -4.21 -5.24
CA ARG A 65 0.07 -4.16 -5.54
C ARG A 65 -0.19 -3.49 -6.88
N ARG A 66 -1.06 -4.10 -7.68
CA ARG A 66 -1.55 -3.49 -8.91
C ARG A 66 -2.69 -2.55 -8.57
N LEU A 67 -2.53 -1.29 -8.90
CA LEU A 67 -3.56 -0.26 -8.73
C LEU A 67 -3.92 0.28 -10.12
N ASP A 68 -5.19 0.53 -10.31
CA ASP A 68 -5.72 1.12 -11.54
C ASP A 68 -5.82 2.64 -11.43
N ARG A 69 -6.40 3.28 -12.45
CA ARG A 69 -6.73 4.72 -12.47
C ARG A 69 -5.55 5.70 -12.39
N PHE A 70 -4.31 5.28 -12.65
CA PHE A 70 -3.26 6.26 -12.90
C PHE A 70 -3.59 7.11 -14.13
N ILE A 71 -3.46 8.42 -14.03
CA ILE A 71 -3.43 9.34 -15.16
C ILE A 71 -1.99 9.49 -15.68
N PRO A 72 -1.79 9.79 -16.98
CA PRO A 72 -0.48 10.15 -17.50
C PRO A 72 0.19 11.29 -16.72
N GLY A 73 1.51 11.21 -16.58
CA GLY A 73 2.31 12.24 -15.92
C GLY A 73 2.37 12.12 -14.40
N PRO A 74 2.87 13.16 -13.69
CA PRO A 74 3.21 13.07 -12.28
C PRO A 74 2.02 13.29 -11.34
N HIS A 75 0.85 13.75 -11.78
CA HIS A 75 -0.18 14.25 -10.86
C HIS A 75 -1.14 13.16 -10.34
N ASN A 76 -0.60 12.01 -9.93
CA ASN A 76 -1.39 10.98 -9.26
C ASN A 76 -1.28 11.11 -7.75
N HIS A 77 -2.36 10.75 -7.06
CA HIS A 77 -2.34 10.54 -5.63
C HIS A 77 -2.56 9.07 -5.31
N VAL A 78 -1.80 8.54 -4.37
CA VAL A 78 -1.97 7.18 -3.83
C VAL A 78 -2.36 7.31 -2.37
N MET A 79 -3.49 6.71 -2.01
CA MET A 79 -4.02 6.74 -0.66
C MET A 79 -3.84 5.38 0.00
N PHE A 80 -3.37 5.40 1.25
CA PHE A 80 -3.30 4.26 2.14
C PHE A 80 -4.23 4.53 3.32
N ALA A 81 -5.13 3.59 3.59
CA ALA A 81 -6.06 3.68 4.70
C ALA A 81 -6.17 2.32 5.40
N ASN A 82 -6.35 2.33 6.72
CA ASN A 82 -6.84 1.17 7.43
C ASN A 82 -7.90 1.68 8.42
N PRO A 83 -9.19 1.63 8.05
CA PRO A 83 -10.25 2.26 8.85
C PRO A 83 -10.56 1.46 10.12
N SER A 84 -10.29 0.15 10.14
CA SER A 84 -10.64 -0.73 11.25
C SER A 84 -9.48 -1.03 12.20
N PHE A 85 -8.23 -0.83 11.77
CA PHE A 85 -7.03 -1.15 12.55
C PHE A 85 -5.85 -0.24 12.17
N TRP A 86 -4.71 -0.36 12.84
CA TRP A 86 -3.48 0.32 12.40
C TRP A 86 -2.95 -0.26 11.08
N ALA A 87 -2.50 0.60 10.18
CA ALA A 87 -1.64 0.23 9.06
C ALA A 87 -0.19 0.08 9.58
N PRO A 88 0.72 -0.62 8.88
CA PRO A 88 2.13 -0.61 9.25
C PRO A 88 2.78 0.71 8.85
N ASP A 89 3.99 0.93 9.35
CA ASP A 89 4.81 2.09 8.98
C ASP A 89 5.32 1.92 7.55
N MET A 90 5.39 3.02 6.79
CA MET A 90 5.74 3.03 5.36
C MET A 90 6.49 4.30 4.95
#